data_AF-A0A816I6V3-F1
#
_entry.id   AF-A0A816I6V3-F1
#
_cell.length_a   1.000
_cell.length_b   1.000
_cell.length_c   1.000
_cell.angle_alpha   90.00
_cell.angle_beta   90.00
_cell.angle_gamma   90.00
#
_symmetry.space_group_name_H-M   'P 1'
#
loop_
_entity.id
_entity.type
_entity.pdbx_description
1 polymer ?
#
loop_
_entity_poly.entity_id
_entity_poly.type
_entity_poly.pdbx_seq_one_letter_code
_entity_poly.pdbx_strand_id
1 'polypeptide(L)'
;MSLSMSSSSAAAAASTPKSSSSPAAASSTTSWFSGIVRGRGDKPNPAKLSKSASATGIGSGDYGGPIKGKNQFRGVLFKYGPKSIQVAFKTGEYKQQVIFIGGLTDGLLATDYLEPLAIALDKEKWSLVQLLMSSSYSGFGTSSLKQDAQEIDQLISYLINKENSEGVVLLGHSTGCQDIVYYMGTNAACSRAVRAAILQAPVSDREYKATLPETPAMIDLAANMIKEGRAEELMPREADPSAPISAYRYHSLCAYMGDDDMFSSDLSDDQLKTRLGHMANTPCQVIFSMGDEYVPDYVDKKALVNRLSKAMGGAEKVEVEHGNHSLSNRVHEAVQAIMSFVKREGPTAIVLAFYFLPVEQLLRDFLLWVEQDLGPWGPLALAVAYIPLTVLAVPASVLTIGGGYLFGLPIGFVADSVGATLGSGAAFLLGRTIGKPFVVAKLKDYPQFQSVALAIEKSGFKICLLLRLAPLLPFSMLNYLLSVTPITLGPYLLSSWLGMMPITLALVYVGTTLKDLSDVTHKWSELSFGHWASLILSLVVSVILMVCVTKVAQNALRKALAEHGGDMNGAVAASPELNDVADVPADLNEPLLIKIDSQSHQDHENQRVMKQAAG
;
A
#
# COMPACT_ATOMS: atom_id res chain seq x y z
N MET A 1 29.95 63.62 40.99
CA MET A 1 28.68 64.34 41.21
C MET A 1 27.58 63.27 41.14
N SER A 2 27.01 62.80 42.26
CA SER A 2 26.09 63.48 43.20
C SER A 2 24.66 63.59 42.61
N LEU A 3 23.59 63.04 43.21
CA LEU A 3 23.41 62.46 44.55
C LEU A 3 22.39 61.31 44.59
N SER A 4 22.53 60.48 45.63
CA SER A 4 21.59 59.46 46.12
C SER A 4 20.51 60.05 47.04
N MET A 5 19.40 59.31 47.23
CA MET A 5 18.62 59.05 48.49
C MET A 5 17.37 58.22 48.07
N SER A 6 16.91 57.10 48.66
CA SER A 6 16.71 56.65 50.06
C SER A 6 15.49 57.32 50.73
N SER A 7 14.60 56.67 51.51
CA SER A 7 14.62 55.32 52.12
C SER A 7 13.26 54.84 52.71
N SER A 8 13.02 53.51 52.67
CA SER A 8 12.46 52.63 53.74
C SER A 8 11.08 52.82 54.44
N SER A 9 10.50 51.66 54.80
CA SER A 9 9.65 51.34 56.00
C SER A 9 8.11 51.58 55.96
N ALA A 10 7.27 50.93 56.80
CA ALA A 10 7.23 49.53 57.31
C ALA A 10 5.92 49.20 58.08
N ALA A 11 5.34 48.01 57.80
CA ALA A 11 4.57 47.11 58.70
C ALA A 11 3.21 47.51 59.37
N ALA A 12 2.49 46.44 59.78
CA ALA A 12 1.33 46.34 60.70
C ALA A 12 -0.09 46.81 60.23
N ALA A 13 -1.22 46.34 60.81
CA ALA A 13 -1.64 44.99 61.29
C ALA A 13 -3.13 44.99 61.74
N ALA A 14 -3.83 43.85 61.58
CA ALA A 14 -5.19 43.54 62.12
C ALA A 14 -6.37 44.42 61.58
N SER A 15 -7.67 44.12 61.77
CA SER A 15 -8.36 43.05 62.52
C SER A 15 -9.71 42.64 61.87
N THR A 16 -10.26 41.46 62.21
CA THR A 16 -11.63 41.02 61.86
C THR A 16 -12.59 41.11 63.06
N PRO A 17 -13.91 41.19 62.82
CA PRO A 17 -14.82 40.22 63.45
C PRO A 17 -15.97 39.74 62.53
N LYS A 18 -16.85 38.86 63.06
CA LYS A 18 -17.97 38.19 62.35
C LYS A 18 -19.34 38.67 62.86
N SER A 19 -20.36 38.68 61.99
CA SER A 19 -21.78 38.56 62.35
C SER A 19 -22.55 37.81 61.25
N SER A 20 -23.79 37.37 61.51
CA SER A 20 -24.42 36.29 60.72
C SER A 20 -25.93 36.13 60.94
N SER A 21 -26.75 36.03 59.88
CA SER A 21 -28.11 35.46 59.94
C SER A 21 -28.71 35.12 58.56
N SER A 22 -29.62 34.13 58.54
CA SER A 22 -30.47 33.71 57.39
C SER A 22 -31.95 33.67 57.82
N PRO A 23 -32.91 33.56 56.87
CA PRO A 23 -33.68 32.29 56.67
C PRO A 23 -33.73 31.87 55.17
N ALA A 24 -33.84 30.59 54.76
CA ALA A 24 -34.91 29.57 54.88
C ALA A 24 -36.17 29.88 54.00
N ALA A 25 -36.86 28.94 53.32
CA ALA A 25 -36.88 27.46 53.36
C ALA A 25 -37.16 26.83 51.94
N ALA A 26 -36.84 25.54 51.64
CA ALA A 26 -37.71 24.32 51.62
C ALA A 26 -38.95 24.35 50.66
N SER A 27 -39.49 23.29 50.01
CA SER A 27 -39.23 21.83 49.80
C SER A 27 -40.40 21.21 48.96
N SER A 28 -40.44 20.05 48.28
CA SER A 28 -39.49 19.02 47.76
C SER A 28 -40.27 17.92 46.96
N THR A 29 -39.59 17.04 46.19
CA THR A 29 -40.03 15.67 45.74
C THR A 29 -41.28 15.54 44.80
N THR A 30 -41.59 14.45 44.04
CA THR A 30 -40.96 13.13 43.73
C THR A 30 -41.45 12.48 42.40
N SER A 31 -40.54 11.80 41.67
CA SER A 31 -40.63 10.46 41.02
C SER A 31 -41.87 9.89 40.24
N TRP A 32 -41.63 9.55 38.96
CA TRP A 32 -41.96 8.28 38.22
C TRP A 32 -43.38 7.89 37.65
N PHE A 33 -43.33 7.32 36.43
CA PHE A 33 -44.18 6.29 35.74
C PHE A 33 -45.59 6.56 35.12
N SER A 34 -45.64 6.48 33.77
CA SER A 34 -46.56 5.71 32.86
C SER A 34 -48.11 5.86 32.90
N GLY A 35 -48.76 5.93 31.71
CA GLY A 35 -50.24 5.74 31.59
C GLY A 35 -50.92 6.06 30.24
N ILE A 36 -51.02 5.07 29.35
CA ILE A 36 -51.66 5.05 28.00
C ILE A 36 -53.18 5.38 28.00
N VAL A 37 -53.77 5.98 26.93
CA VAL A 37 -55.02 5.54 26.19
C VAL A 37 -55.73 6.63 25.30
N ARG A 38 -55.84 6.33 23.99
CA ARG A 38 -56.86 6.67 22.93
C ARG A 38 -57.43 8.10 22.67
N GLY A 39 -57.35 8.49 21.38
CA GLY A 39 -58.50 8.90 20.53
C GLY A 39 -58.35 10.22 19.74
N ARG A 40 -59.00 10.46 18.58
CA ARG A 40 -59.46 9.62 17.44
C ARG A 40 -59.95 10.56 16.29
N GLY A 41 -59.58 10.27 15.04
CA GLY A 41 -60.19 10.84 13.81
C GLY A 41 -59.50 12.10 13.24
N ASP A 42 -59.61 12.42 11.93
CA ASP A 42 -60.08 11.60 10.79
C ASP A 42 -59.53 12.12 9.45
N LYS A 43 -59.66 11.35 8.36
CA LYS A 43 -59.22 11.71 6.98
C LYS A 43 -60.35 12.28 6.11
N PRO A 44 -60.03 12.83 4.92
CA PRO A 44 -60.36 12.09 3.69
C PRO A 44 -59.23 12.03 2.62
N ASN A 45 -59.47 11.23 1.56
CA ASN A 45 -58.55 10.98 0.42
C ASN A 45 -58.77 11.96 -0.76
N PRO A 46 -57.83 12.01 -1.73
CA PRO A 46 -57.94 11.25 -2.99
C PRO A 46 -56.61 10.55 -3.39
N ALA A 47 -56.46 9.75 -4.46
CA ALA A 47 -57.33 8.81 -5.20
C ALA A 47 -56.42 7.82 -5.98
N LYS A 48 -56.95 6.71 -6.55
CA LYS A 48 -56.16 5.62 -7.19
C LYS A 48 -56.09 5.73 -8.72
N LEU A 49 -54.96 5.29 -9.33
CA LEU A 49 -54.79 4.29 -10.43
C LEU A 49 -53.34 4.40 -10.99
N SER A 50 -52.68 3.41 -11.63
CA SER A 50 -52.97 1.99 -11.92
C SER A 50 -51.64 1.17 -12.00
N LYS A 51 -51.66 -0.13 -12.36
CA LYS A 51 -50.51 -1.07 -12.24
C LYS A 51 -49.97 -1.60 -13.60
N SER A 52 -48.68 -1.97 -13.64
CA SER A 52 -48.19 -3.29 -14.10
C SER A 52 -46.79 -3.55 -13.48
N ALA A 53 -46.59 -4.62 -12.71
CA ALA A 53 -46.09 -5.96 -13.10
C ALA A 53 -44.56 -5.99 -13.36
N SER A 54 -43.69 -6.39 -12.42
CA SER A 54 -43.33 -7.78 -12.00
C SER A 54 -42.57 -8.57 -13.08
N ALA A 55 -41.46 -9.28 -12.84
CA ALA A 55 -40.71 -9.64 -11.62
C ALA A 55 -39.18 -9.63 -11.95
N THR A 56 -38.18 -10.08 -11.17
CA THR A 56 -38.05 -11.14 -10.15
C THR A 56 -37.07 -10.74 -9.03
N GLY A 57 -37.07 -11.49 -7.93
CA GLY A 57 -36.13 -11.27 -6.82
C GLY A 57 -34.80 -12.01 -7.01
N ILE A 58 -33.71 -11.34 -6.62
CA ILE A 58 -32.43 -11.97 -6.23
C ILE A 58 -32.21 -11.60 -4.75
N GLY A 59 -31.65 -12.51 -3.97
CA GLY A 59 -31.74 -12.50 -2.51
C GLY A 59 -31.03 -11.34 -1.81
N SER A 60 -31.52 -11.00 -0.61
CA SER A 60 -30.91 -10.07 0.33
C SER A 60 -29.62 -10.66 0.93
N GLY A 61 -28.51 -10.57 0.19
CA GLY A 61 -27.17 -10.74 0.73
C GLY A 61 -26.61 -9.40 1.17
N ASP A 62 -26.47 -9.16 2.48
CA ASP A 62 -25.83 -7.97 3.04
C ASP A 62 -24.30 -8.04 2.87
N TYR A 63 -23.84 -7.93 1.63
CA TYR A 63 -22.44 -7.67 1.30
C TYR A 63 -22.12 -6.20 1.57
N GLY A 64 -22.12 -5.82 2.85
CA GLY A 64 -21.97 -4.45 3.31
C GLY A 64 -20.59 -3.89 3.02
N GLY A 65 -20.44 -3.23 1.87
CA GLY A 65 -19.26 -2.46 1.48
C GLY A 65 -18.98 -1.23 2.37
N PRO A 66 -18.17 -0.26 1.91
CA PRO A 66 -17.69 0.85 2.75
C PRO A 66 -18.78 1.82 3.22
N ILE A 67 -20.00 1.75 2.69
CA ILE A 67 -21.12 2.65 2.99
C ILE A 67 -22.34 1.85 3.43
N LYS A 68 -22.88 2.14 4.62
CA LYS A 68 -24.15 1.55 5.13
C LYS A 68 -25.39 2.39 4.83
N GLY A 69 -25.20 3.65 4.46
CA GLY A 69 -26.25 4.62 4.13
C GLY A 69 -25.62 5.96 3.77
N LYS A 70 -26.41 6.91 3.27
CA LYS A 70 -25.91 8.24 2.91
C LYS A 70 -25.18 8.89 4.11
N ASN A 71 -23.94 9.34 3.91
CA ASN A 71 -23.06 9.91 4.92
C ASN A 71 -22.74 8.94 6.11
N GLN A 72 -22.69 7.62 5.86
CA GLN A 72 -22.34 6.61 6.88
C GLN A 72 -21.17 5.72 6.42
N PHE A 73 -19.96 6.15 6.77
CA PHE A 73 -18.74 5.39 6.55
C PHE A 73 -18.66 4.16 7.47
N ARG A 74 -18.38 3.00 6.86
CA ARG A 74 -18.06 1.75 7.56
C ARG A 74 -16.57 1.45 7.39
N GLY A 75 -15.84 1.49 8.49
CA GLY A 75 -14.42 1.13 8.53
C GLY A 75 -13.98 0.65 9.91
N VAL A 76 -12.68 0.41 10.04
CA VAL A 76 -11.99 0.09 11.30
C VAL A 76 -11.13 1.28 11.69
N LEU A 77 -11.32 1.79 12.90
CA LEU A 77 -10.47 2.80 13.51
C LEU A 77 -9.42 2.08 14.38
N PHE A 78 -8.13 2.32 14.15
CA PHE A 78 -7.04 1.63 14.84
C PHE A 78 -5.88 2.56 15.14
N LYS A 79 -5.12 2.24 16.19
CA LYS A 79 -3.92 2.99 16.58
C LYS A 79 -2.69 2.37 15.91
N TYR A 80 -1.89 3.16 15.21
CA TYR A 80 -0.71 2.67 14.48
C TYR A 80 0.63 3.02 15.15
N GLY A 81 0.66 4.02 16.05
CA GLY A 81 1.86 4.47 16.76
C GLY A 81 1.67 4.62 18.28
N PRO A 82 2.73 5.02 19.02
CA PRO A 82 2.69 5.18 20.47
C PRO A 82 1.86 6.39 20.96
N LYS A 83 1.85 7.52 20.24
CA LYS A 83 1.12 8.74 20.64
C LYS A 83 -0.39 8.55 20.50
N SER A 84 -1.19 9.20 21.34
CA SER A 84 -2.67 9.08 21.30
C SER A 84 -3.31 9.62 20.01
N ILE A 85 -2.64 10.53 19.30
CA ILE A 85 -3.10 11.10 18.03
C ILE A 85 -2.85 10.17 16.82
N GLN A 86 -1.93 9.20 16.93
CA GLN A 86 -1.52 8.31 15.83
C GLN A 86 -2.54 7.21 15.59
N VAL A 87 -3.68 7.62 15.04
CA VAL A 87 -4.86 6.83 14.75
C VAL A 87 -5.13 6.89 13.25
N ALA A 88 -5.49 5.75 12.66
CA ALA A 88 -5.87 5.64 11.27
C ALA A 88 -7.23 4.94 11.13
N PHE A 89 -7.92 5.26 10.05
CA PHE A 89 -9.25 4.77 9.70
C PHE A 89 -9.20 4.07 8.35
N LYS A 90 -9.49 2.77 8.32
CA LYS A 90 -9.41 1.91 7.14
C LYS A 90 -10.80 1.45 6.69
N THR A 91 -11.13 1.61 5.41
CA THR A 91 -12.31 0.98 4.79
C THR A 91 -11.89 -0.10 3.80
N GLY A 92 -12.58 -1.23 3.81
CA GLY A 92 -12.22 -2.43 3.04
C GLY A 92 -11.17 -3.30 3.74
N GLU A 93 -11.19 -4.60 3.46
CA GLU A 93 -10.37 -5.63 4.12
C GLU A 93 -9.34 -6.24 3.15
N TYR A 94 -8.60 -5.38 2.44
CA TYR A 94 -7.70 -5.78 1.35
C TYR A 94 -6.23 -5.42 1.65
N LYS A 95 -5.32 -6.19 1.06
CA LYS A 95 -3.86 -6.01 1.22
C LYS A 95 -3.27 -4.90 0.36
N GLN A 96 -3.98 -4.49 -0.69
CA GLN A 96 -3.62 -3.37 -1.56
C GLN A 96 -4.29 -2.13 -0.98
N GLN A 97 -3.52 -1.08 -0.68
CA GLN A 97 -4.01 0.03 0.14
C GLN A 97 -3.59 1.39 -0.43
N VAL A 98 -4.55 2.32 -0.47
CA VAL A 98 -4.29 3.75 -0.73
C VAL A 98 -4.28 4.45 0.62
N ILE A 99 -3.18 5.12 0.97
CA ILE A 99 -3.09 5.96 2.17
C ILE A 99 -3.33 7.41 1.74
N PHE A 100 -4.42 7.99 2.23
CA PHE A 100 -4.72 9.41 2.10
C PHE A 100 -4.03 10.22 3.22
N ILE A 101 -3.31 11.25 2.84
CA ILE A 101 -2.63 12.22 3.70
C ILE A 101 -3.21 13.60 3.38
N GLY A 102 -3.89 14.23 4.34
CA GLY A 102 -4.53 15.54 4.18
C GLY A 102 -3.56 16.72 4.35
N GLY A 103 -4.09 17.94 4.26
CA GLY A 103 -3.36 19.18 4.55
C GLY A 103 -3.14 19.44 6.05
N LEU A 104 -2.41 20.50 6.39
CA LEU A 104 -2.03 20.87 7.77
C LEU A 104 -3.23 20.94 8.74
N THR A 105 -4.37 21.45 8.26
CA THR A 105 -5.61 21.63 9.04
C THR A 105 -6.49 20.39 9.12
N ASP A 106 -6.14 19.33 8.39
CA ASP A 106 -7.06 18.24 8.09
C ASP A 106 -7.00 17.10 9.13
N GLY A 107 -7.93 16.18 8.95
CA GLY A 107 -7.89 14.86 9.56
C GLY A 107 -8.72 13.86 8.76
N LEU A 108 -9.49 13.02 9.44
CA LEU A 108 -10.37 12.06 8.79
C LEU A 108 -11.50 12.76 8.02
N LEU A 109 -11.83 12.24 6.83
CA LEU A 109 -12.89 12.70 5.93
C LEU A 109 -12.70 14.16 5.42
N ALA A 110 -11.46 14.58 5.18
CA ALA A 110 -11.10 15.94 4.77
C ALA A 110 -11.72 16.44 3.45
N THR A 111 -11.94 15.58 2.45
CA THR A 111 -12.45 15.97 1.12
C THR A 111 -13.64 15.12 0.68
N ASP A 112 -14.61 15.75 0.01
CA ASP A 112 -15.86 15.13 -0.44
C ASP A 112 -15.66 13.93 -1.39
N TYR A 113 -14.51 13.86 -2.07
CA TYR A 113 -14.20 12.75 -2.96
C TYR A 113 -13.80 11.45 -2.23
N LEU A 114 -13.47 11.50 -0.92
CA LEU A 114 -13.09 10.31 -0.16
C LEU A 114 -14.22 9.27 -0.07
N GLU A 115 -15.49 9.70 0.00
CA GLU A 115 -16.63 8.77 0.04
C GLU A 115 -16.79 8.00 -1.28
N PRO A 116 -16.96 8.67 -2.44
CA PRO A 116 -16.98 7.98 -3.72
C PRO A 116 -15.68 7.23 -4.07
N LEU A 117 -14.52 7.69 -3.59
CA LEU A 117 -13.24 7.00 -3.77
C LEU A 117 -13.20 5.65 -3.03
N ALA A 118 -13.63 5.59 -1.76
CA ALA A 118 -13.70 4.32 -1.02
C ALA A 118 -14.63 3.31 -1.71
N ILE A 119 -15.78 3.77 -2.22
CA ILE A 119 -16.71 2.93 -3.01
C ILE A 119 -16.06 2.42 -4.31
N ALA A 120 -15.19 3.21 -4.93
CA ALA A 120 -14.47 2.82 -6.13
C ALA A 120 -13.34 1.83 -5.83
N LEU A 121 -12.56 2.05 -4.77
CA LEU A 121 -11.46 1.19 -4.33
C LEU A 121 -11.95 -0.21 -3.89
N ASP A 122 -13.05 -0.30 -3.14
CA ASP A 122 -13.60 -1.60 -2.69
C ASP A 122 -14.00 -2.52 -3.86
N LYS A 123 -14.56 -1.94 -4.95
CA LYS A 123 -14.89 -2.69 -6.18
C LYS A 123 -13.65 -3.32 -6.81
N GLU A 124 -12.53 -2.61 -6.78
CA GLU A 124 -11.24 -3.04 -7.35
C GLU A 124 -10.35 -3.82 -6.36
N LYS A 125 -10.87 -4.11 -5.15
CA LYS A 125 -10.15 -4.83 -4.07
C LYS A 125 -8.95 -4.08 -3.50
N TRP A 126 -9.12 -2.77 -3.34
CA TRP A 126 -8.24 -1.88 -2.59
C TRP A 126 -8.93 -1.37 -1.31
N SER A 127 -8.18 -1.24 -0.23
CA SER A 127 -8.61 -0.48 0.95
C SER A 127 -8.20 0.98 0.85
N LEU A 128 -9.02 1.88 1.38
CA LEU A 128 -8.64 3.26 1.66
C LEU A 128 -8.25 3.37 3.15
N VAL A 129 -7.12 3.98 3.43
CA VAL A 129 -6.64 4.33 4.78
C VAL A 129 -6.52 5.84 4.86
N GLN A 130 -7.06 6.44 5.92
CA GLN A 130 -6.89 7.86 6.26
C GLN A 130 -6.19 7.91 7.62
N LEU A 131 -5.23 8.83 7.83
CA LEU A 131 -4.47 8.91 9.07
C LEU A 131 -4.60 10.27 9.77
N LEU A 132 -4.44 10.26 11.09
CA LEU A 132 -4.14 11.43 11.91
C LEU A 132 -2.68 11.36 12.34
N MET A 133 -1.94 12.45 12.12
CA MET A 133 -0.54 12.60 12.53
C MET A 133 -0.43 13.63 13.65
N SER A 134 0.76 13.75 14.25
CA SER A 134 1.06 14.84 15.20
C SER A 134 0.90 16.25 14.62
N SER A 135 0.87 16.41 13.29
CA SER A 135 0.59 17.68 12.61
C SER A 135 -0.90 17.96 12.36
N SER A 136 -1.79 16.98 12.43
CA SER A 136 -3.20 17.17 12.07
C SER A 136 -3.90 18.28 12.88
N TYR A 137 -4.88 18.92 12.25
CA TYR A 137 -5.70 20.03 12.78
C TYR A 137 -4.92 21.30 13.16
N SER A 138 -4.28 21.31 14.33
CA SER A 138 -3.52 22.44 14.87
C SER A 138 -2.14 22.04 15.39
N GLY A 139 -1.79 20.75 15.31
CA GLY A 139 -0.48 20.25 15.70
C GLY A 139 0.63 20.66 14.73
N PHE A 140 0.29 21.02 13.49
CA PHE A 140 1.24 21.34 12.42
C PHE A 140 2.20 22.44 12.83
N GLY A 141 1.71 23.44 13.59
CA GLY A 141 2.50 24.58 14.05
C GLY A 141 3.70 24.19 14.91
N THR A 142 3.67 23.00 15.52
CA THR A 142 4.76 22.43 16.34
C THR A 142 5.24 21.05 15.85
N SER A 143 4.95 20.69 14.60
CA SER A 143 5.47 19.47 13.95
C SER A 143 6.58 19.81 12.94
N SER A 144 6.99 18.82 12.15
CA SER A 144 7.89 18.99 11.01
C SER A 144 7.66 17.86 10.02
N LEU A 145 7.95 18.10 8.72
CA LEU A 145 7.92 17.05 7.68
C LEU A 145 8.76 15.82 8.07
N LYS A 146 9.83 16.03 8.85
CA LYS A 146 10.66 14.96 9.43
C LYS A 146 9.92 14.10 10.46
N GLN A 147 9.10 14.70 11.32
CA GLN A 147 8.27 13.95 12.26
C GLN A 147 7.15 13.23 11.50
N ASP A 148 6.48 13.93 10.60
CA ASP A 148 5.31 13.42 9.90
C ASP A 148 5.69 12.23 8.98
N ALA A 149 6.84 12.32 8.30
CA ALA A 149 7.47 11.19 7.59
C ALA A 149 7.81 9.98 8.50
N GLN A 150 8.16 10.18 9.78
CA GLN A 150 8.35 9.06 10.72
C GLN A 150 7.03 8.42 11.14
N GLU A 151 5.94 9.19 11.17
CA GLU A 151 4.60 8.68 11.50
C GLU A 151 3.98 7.96 10.29
N ILE A 152 4.27 8.41 9.07
CA ILE A 152 3.98 7.70 7.81
C ILE A 152 4.74 6.35 7.78
N ASP A 153 6.05 6.30 8.11
CA ASP A 153 6.80 5.03 8.16
C ASP A 153 6.23 4.07 9.20
N GLN A 154 5.77 4.58 10.35
CA GLN A 154 5.10 3.79 11.39
C GLN A 154 3.77 3.21 10.90
N LEU A 155 2.94 3.99 10.19
CA LEU A 155 1.69 3.49 9.61
C LEU A 155 1.96 2.41 8.55
N ILE A 156 2.87 2.67 7.60
CA ILE A 156 3.18 1.70 6.54
C ILE A 156 3.79 0.42 7.16
N SER A 157 4.65 0.55 8.18
CA SER A 157 5.17 -0.57 8.96
C SER A 157 4.04 -1.37 9.65
N TYR A 158 3.05 -0.71 10.26
CA TYR A 158 1.88 -1.37 10.83
C TYR A 158 1.12 -2.16 9.76
N LEU A 159 0.82 -1.53 8.62
CA LEU A 159 0.03 -2.12 7.54
C LEU A 159 0.75 -3.31 6.88
N ILE A 160 2.07 -3.28 6.76
CA ILE A 160 2.85 -4.45 6.30
C ILE A 160 2.83 -5.55 7.37
N ASN A 161 3.20 -5.24 8.61
CA ASN A 161 3.52 -6.24 9.63
C ASN A 161 2.31 -6.78 10.41
N LYS A 162 1.15 -6.10 10.38
CA LYS A 162 -0.10 -6.53 11.01
C LYS A 162 -1.18 -6.89 10.00
N GLU A 163 -1.37 -6.05 8.98
CA GLU A 163 -2.43 -6.20 7.97
C GLU A 163 -1.98 -7.00 6.73
N ASN A 164 -0.72 -7.47 6.70
CA ASN A 164 -0.13 -8.20 5.57
C ASN A 164 -0.23 -7.43 4.24
N SER A 165 -0.09 -6.10 4.27
CA SER A 165 -0.14 -5.28 3.06
C SER A 165 0.99 -5.65 2.10
N GLU A 166 0.65 -5.77 0.82
CA GLU A 166 1.59 -6.14 -0.24
C GLU A 166 2.38 -4.93 -0.76
N GLY A 167 2.00 -3.73 -0.33
CA GLY A 167 2.52 -2.42 -0.75
C GLY A 167 1.40 -1.39 -0.88
N VAL A 168 1.76 -0.11 -0.78
CA VAL A 168 0.81 1.01 -0.64
C VAL A 168 0.93 1.99 -1.81
N VAL A 169 -0.14 2.73 -2.09
CA VAL A 169 -0.10 3.97 -2.89
C VAL A 169 -0.33 5.13 -1.93
N LEU A 170 0.50 6.18 -2.01
CA LEU A 170 0.28 7.39 -1.23
C LEU A 170 -0.54 8.40 -2.05
N LEU A 171 -1.52 9.03 -1.43
CA LEU A 171 -2.37 10.07 -2.01
C LEU A 171 -2.34 11.29 -1.09
N GLY A 172 -1.61 12.33 -1.50
CA GLY A 172 -1.53 13.59 -0.79
C GLY A 172 -2.59 14.55 -1.29
N HIS A 173 -3.27 15.23 -0.37
CA HIS A 173 -4.07 16.42 -0.64
C HIS A 173 -3.36 17.64 -0.05
N SER A 174 -3.33 18.75 -0.78
CA SER A 174 -2.78 20.02 -0.27
C SER A 174 -1.33 19.83 0.21
N THR A 175 -0.99 20.35 1.40
CA THR A 175 0.33 20.19 2.03
C THR A 175 0.71 18.73 2.31
N GLY A 176 -0.23 17.79 2.36
CA GLY A 176 0.07 16.35 2.42
C GLY A 176 0.86 15.85 1.20
N CYS A 177 0.93 16.63 0.12
CA CYS A 177 1.86 16.42 -0.99
C CYS A 177 3.34 16.64 -0.57
N GLN A 178 3.60 17.60 0.34
CA GLN A 178 4.93 17.89 0.88
C GLN A 178 5.41 16.74 1.77
N ASP A 179 4.53 16.18 2.60
CA ASP A 179 4.81 14.99 3.41
C ASP A 179 5.22 13.79 2.55
N ILE A 180 4.51 13.55 1.45
CA ILE A 180 4.87 12.48 0.49
C ILE A 180 6.24 12.75 -0.14
N VAL A 181 6.46 13.97 -0.66
CA VAL A 181 7.75 14.30 -1.30
C VAL A 181 8.90 14.19 -0.30
N TYR A 182 8.73 14.68 0.93
CA TYR A 182 9.72 14.54 1.99
C TYR A 182 9.97 13.07 2.34
N TYR A 183 8.91 12.30 2.64
CA TYR A 183 8.99 10.89 3.00
C TYR A 183 9.71 10.06 1.93
N MET A 184 9.36 10.25 0.65
CA MET A 184 10.01 9.57 -0.48
C MET A 184 11.45 10.01 -0.72
N GLY A 185 11.88 11.15 -0.19
CA GLY A 185 13.27 11.59 -0.15
C GLY A 185 14.08 11.00 1.02
N THR A 186 13.43 10.37 2.00
CA THR A 186 14.11 9.74 3.14
C THR A 186 14.53 8.30 2.86
N ASN A 187 15.58 7.84 3.56
CA ASN A 187 15.92 6.41 3.64
C ASN A 187 15.07 5.66 4.69
N ALA A 188 13.79 6.00 4.85
CA ALA A 188 12.89 5.36 5.80
C ALA A 188 12.67 3.87 5.48
N ALA A 189 12.38 3.06 6.51
CA ALA A 189 12.47 1.60 6.40
C ALA A 189 11.41 0.99 5.47
N CYS A 190 10.22 1.60 5.41
CA CYS A 190 9.11 1.14 4.60
C CYS A 190 8.91 1.94 3.29
N SER A 191 9.79 2.90 3.00
CA SER A 191 9.76 3.72 1.75
C SER A 191 9.61 2.86 0.49
N ARG A 192 10.36 1.75 0.42
CA ARG A 192 10.35 0.75 -0.66
C ARG A 192 9.07 -0.10 -0.76
N ALA A 193 8.08 0.12 0.10
CA ALA A 193 6.75 -0.47 0.00
C ALA A 193 5.72 0.47 -0.64
N VAL A 194 6.07 1.75 -0.82
CA VAL A 194 5.31 2.66 -1.68
C VAL A 194 5.52 2.21 -3.13
N ARG A 195 4.40 1.95 -3.82
CA ARG A 195 4.36 1.51 -5.22
C ARG A 195 4.16 2.67 -6.19
N ALA A 196 3.40 3.68 -5.77
CA ALA A 196 3.12 4.88 -6.53
C ALA A 196 2.71 6.04 -5.59
N ALA A 197 2.78 7.28 -6.09
CA ALA A 197 2.43 8.49 -5.36
C ALA A 197 1.50 9.40 -6.19
N ILE A 198 0.42 9.90 -5.59
CA ILE A 198 -0.50 10.86 -6.19
C ILE A 198 -0.43 12.15 -5.37
N LEU A 199 -0.21 13.28 -6.04
CA LEU A 199 -0.17 14.61 -5.44
C LEU A 199 -1.37 15.41 -5.96
N GLN A 200 -2.38 15.66 -5.13
CA GLN A 200 -3.59 16.41 -5.49
C GLN A 200 -3.55 17.80 -4.86
N ALA A 201 -3.61 18.83 -5.71
CA ALA A 201 -3.33 20.23 -5.38
C ALA A 201 -1.98 20.44 -4.63
N PRO A 202 -0.83 20.01 -5.19
CA PRO A 202 0.49 20.39 -4.69
C PRO A 202 0.75 21.87 -4.97
N VAL A 203 0.33 22.73 -4.05
CA VAL A 203 0.44 24.19 -4.11
C VAL A 203 1.50 24.71 -3.13
N SER A 204 1.91 25.97 -3.28
CA SER A 204 2.88 26.60 -2.38
C SER A 204 2.21 27.39 -1.26
N ASP A 205 2.35 26.92 -0.03
CA ASP A 205 2.03 27.71 1.17
C ASP A 205 2.77 29.04 1.20
N ARG A 206 4.01 29.07 0.73
CA ARG A 206 4.81 30.30 0.63
C ARG A 206 4.17 31.31 -0.31
N GLU A 207 3.79 30.92 -1.54
CA GLU A 207 3.19 31.86 -2.50
C GLU A 207 1.81 32.34 -2.04
N TYR A 208 1.05 31.49 -1.34
CA TYR A 208 -0.21 31.86 -0.71
C TYR A 208 0.01 32.83 0.48
N LYS A 209 0.84 32.47 1.47
CA LYS A 209 1.17 33.30 2.63
C LYS A 209 1.81 34.63 2.24
N ALA A 210 2.59 34.68 1.15
CA ALA A 210 3.15 35.92 0.61
C ALA A 210 2.11 36.94 0.12
N THR A 211 0.83 36.55 -0.02
CA THR A 211 -0.28 37.51 -0.27
C THR A 211 -0.78 38.21 1.01
N LEU A 212 -0.39 37.73 2.20
CA LEU A 212 -0.82 38.27 3.48
C LEU A 212 0.13 39.39 3.97
N PRO A 213 -0.39 40.53 4.45
CA PRO A 213 0.43 41.70 4.79
C PRO A 213 1.36 41.48 5.99
N GLU A 214 1.02 40.57 6.90
CA GLU A 214 1.84 40.22 8.08
C GLU A 214 3.08 39.39 7.76
N THR A 215 3.04 38.60 6.68
CA THR A 215 4.03 37.52 6.44
C THR A 215 5.47 37.99 6.31
N PRO A 216 5.82 39.08 5.59
CA PRO A 216 7.22 39.52 5.47
C PRO A 216 7.88 39.80 6.83
N ALA A 217 7.18 40.52 7.73
CA ALA A 217 7.70 40.83 9.06
C ALA A 217 7.80 39.59 9.97
N MET A 218 6.92 38.61 9.78
CA MET A 218 6.95 37.35 10.52
C MET A 218 8.06 36.41 10.02
N ILE A 219 8.40 36.41 8.72
CA ILE A 219 9.58 35.70 8.19
C ILE A 219 10.86 36.26 8.83
N ASP A 220 11.01 37.59 8.87
CA ASP A 220 12.16 38.24 9.52
C ASP A 220 12.23 37.92 11.02
N LEU A 221 11.10 37.92 11.73
CA LEU A 221 11.05 37.54 13.14
C LEU A 221 11.45 36.07 13.35
N ALA A 222 10.91 35.15 12.54
CA ALA A 222 11.23 33.73 12.60
C ALA A 222 12.72 33.46 12.32
N ALA A 223 13.29 34.09 11.30
CA ALA A 223 14.71 33.97 10.96
C ALA A 223 15.62 34.49 12.09
N ASN A 224 15.25 35.59 12.75
CA ASN A 224 15.99 36.10 13.91
C ASN A 224 15.87 35.16 15.13
N MET A 225 14.68 34.63 15.44
CA MET A 225 14.49 33.65 16.51
C MET A 225 15.31 32.37 16.26
N ILE A 226 15.32 31.83 15.04
CA ILE A 226 16.14 30.67 14.67
C ILE A 226 17.64 30.97 14.88
N LYS A 227 18.10 32.16 14.45
CA LYS A 227 19.48 32.63 14.61
C LYS A 227 19.90 32.83 16.07
N GLU A 228 18.96 33.15 16.96
CA GLU A 228 19.15 33.20 18.42
C GLU A 228 19.14 31.82 19.09
N GLY A 229 18.91 30.73 18.33
CA GLY A 229 18.75 29.37 18.85
C GLY A 229 17.35 29.05 19.38
N ARG A 230 16.38 29.95 19.15
CA ARG A 230 15.01 29.93 19.68
C ARG A 230 14.02 29.35 18.65
N ALA A 231 14.48 28.40 17.84
CA ALA A 231 13.74 27.85 16.70
C ALA A 231 12.43 27.15 17.12
N GLU A 232 12.42 26.48 18.28
CA GLU A 232 11.23 25.79 18.82
C GLU A 232 10.30 26.70 19.64
N GLU A 233 10.65 27.98 19.84
CA GLU A 233 9.77 28.90 20.56
C GLU A 233 8.57 29.30 19.68
N LEU A 234 7.40 29.41 20.32
CA LEU A 234 6.18 29.88 19.68
C LEU A 234 6.28 31.36 19.29
N MET A 235 5.85 31.67 18.09
CA MET A 235 5.72 33.03 17.57
C MET A 235 4.47 33.75 18.12
N PRO A 236 4.37 35.07 17.96
CA PRO A 236 3.14 35.83 18.23
C PRO A 236 1.93 35.26 17.47
N ARG A 237 0.70 35.49 17.99
CA ARG A 237 -0.54 34.92 17.41
C ARG A 237 -0.85 35.49 16.03
N GLU A 238 -0.25 36.62 15.71
CA GLU A 238 -0.25 37.30 14.41
C GLU A 238 0.52 36.52 13.34
N ALA A 239 1.40 35.57 13.69
CA ALA A 239 2.07 34.71 12.73
C ALA A 239 1.11 33.65 12.13
N ASP A 240 0.31 32.99 12.98
CA ASP A 240 -0.80 32.16 12.51
C ASP A 240 -2.03 32.21 13.45
N PRO A 241 -3.19 32.70 12.98
CA PRO A 241 -4.40 32.82 13.79
C PRO A 241 -5.16 31.50 13.96
N SER A 242 -4.76 30.42 13.28
CA SER A 242 -5.35 29.08 13.42
C SER A 242 -4.60 28.24 14.48
N ALA A 243 -3.29 28.04 14.33
CA ALA A 243 -2.48 27.17 15.19
C ALA A 243 -1.36 27.94 15.93
N PRO A 244 -0.97 27.54 17.16
CA PRO A 244 0.27 28.03 17.76
C PRO A 244 1.45 27.50 16.94
N ILE A 245 2.29 28.39 16.39
CA ILE A 245 3.34 28.03 15.44
C ILE A 245 4.74 28.39 15.97
N SER A 246 5.71 27.48 15.82
CA SER A 246 7.11 27.73 16.18
C SER A 246 7.84 28.55 15.11
N ALA A 247 8.91 29.24 15.50
CA ALA A 247 9.74 29.99 14.55
C ALA A 247 10.29 29.10 13.43
N TYR A 248 10.71 27.86 13.74
CA TYR A 248 11.10 26.88 12.73
C TYR A 248 9.96 26.58 11.75
N ARG A 249 8.78 26.20 12.23
CA ARG A 249 7.67 25.79 11.35
C ARG A 249 7.21 26.97 10.48
N TYR A 250 7.13 28.18 11.02
CA TYR A 250 6.74 29.36 10.25
C TYR A 250 7.75 29.67 9.14
N HIS A 251 9.04 29.68 9.46
CA HIS A 251 10.10 29.86 8.47
C HIS A 251 10.07 28.75 7.40
N SER A 252 9.82 27.51 7.82
CA SER A 252 9.76 26.34 6.92
C SER A 252 8.65 26.47 5.87
N LEU A 253 7.46 26.95 6.26
CA LEU A 253 6.31 27.19 5.37
C LEU A 253 6.45 28.46 4.52
N CYS A 254 7.01 29.54 5.07
CA CYS A 254 6.89 30.88 4.48
C CYS A 254 8.18 31.41 3.82
N ALA A 255 9.36 30.93 4.20
CA ALA A 255 10.63 31.42 3.66
C ALA A 255 10.96 30.79 2.30
N TYR A 256 11.59 31.56 1.41
CA TYR A 256 12.13 31.03 0.16
C TYR A 256 13.18 29.95 0.46
N MET A 257 13.03 28.78 -0.18
CA MET A 257 13.79 27.58 0.11
C MET A 257 13.67 27.06 1.56
N GLY A 258 12.57 27.35 2.27
CA GLY A 258 12.15 26.60 3.47
C GLY A 258 11.92 25.11 3.19
N ASP A 259 11.76 24.25 4.21
CA ASP A 259 11.70 22.79 3.96
C ASP A 259 10.43 22.37 3.21
N ASP A 260 9.33 23.11 3.35
CA ASP A 260 8.06 22.92 2.64
C ASP A 260 8.02 23.61 1.25
N ASP A 261 9.00 24.49 0.95
CA ASP A 261 9.09 25.21 -0.33
C ASP A 261 9.56 24.28 -1.46
N MET A 262 8.61 23.47 -1.93
CA MET A 262 8.76 22.42 -2.95
C MET A 262 8.03 22.74 -4.25
N PHE A 263 7.01 23.60 -4.20
CA PHE A 263 6.03 23.81 -5.28
C PHE A 263 5.89 25.26 -5.75
N SER A 264 6.66 26.22 -5.22
CA SER A 264 6.56 27.63 -5.65
C SER A 264 6.92 27.82 -7.13
N SER A 265 6.18 28.68 -7.82
CA SER A 265 6.36 28.95 -9.26
C SER A 265 7.67 29.66 -9.60
N ASP A 266 8.23 30.43 -8.66
CA ASP A 266 9.48 31.20 -8.80
C ASP A 266 10.77 30.39 -8.48
N LEU A 267 10.65 29.14 -8.04
CA LEU A 267 11.79 28.21 -7.97
C LEU A 267 12.30 27.92 -9.39
N SER A 268 13.61 27.93 -9.60
CA SER A 268 14.21 27.53 -10.88
C SER A 268 14.05 26.03 -11.17
N ASP A 269 14.19 25.62 -12.44
CA ASP A 269 14.10 24.21 -12.84
C ASP A 269 15.11 23.32 -12.09
N ASP A 270 16.30 23.84 -11.76
CA ASP A 270 17.31 23.10 -10.98
C ASP A 270 16.95 23.03 -9.48
N GLN A 271 16.31 24.06 -8.92
CA GLN A 271 15.77 24.00 -7.54
C GLN A 271 14.60 23.02 -7.44
N LEU A 272 13.65 23.07 -8.37
CA LEU A 272 12.57 22.08 -8.46
C LEU A 272 13.13 20.66 -8.63
N LYS A 273 14.14 20.46 -9.48
CA LYS A 273 14.82 19.17 -9.64
C LYS A 273 15.57 18.73 -8.38
N THR A 274 16.11 19.66 -7.59
CA THR A 274 16.74 19.36 -6.29
C THR A 274 15.70 18.97 -5.23
N ARG A 275 14.51 19.59 -5.25
CA ARG A 275 13.40 19.28 -4.33
C ARG A 275 12.60 18.03 -4.70
N LEU A 276 12.47 17.71 -5.98
CA LEU A 276 11.49 16.74 -6.50
C LEU A 276 12.13 15.59 -7.30
N GLY A 277 13.41 15.68 -7.67
CA GLY A 277 14.06 14.75 -8.60
C GLY A 277 14.15 13.30 -8.10
N HIS A 278 14.07 13.06 -6.80
CA HIS A 278 14.01 11.70 -6.24
C HIS A 278 12.66 11.01 -6.48
N MET A 279 11.57 11.76 -6.70
CA MET A 279 10.25 11.20 -7.01
C MET A 279 10.25 10.40 -8.32
N ALA A 280 11.16 10.70 -9.26
CA ALA A 280 11.33 9.97 -10.52
C ALA A 280 11.64 8.47 -10.35
N ASN A 281 11.99 8.01 -9.14
CA ASN A 281 12.19 6.60 -8.82
C ASN A 281 10.89 5.85 -8.48
N THR A 282 9.73 6.49 -8.56
CA THR A 282 8.42 5.91 -8.20
C THR A 282 7.34 6.48 -9.13
N PRO A 283 6.44 5.65 -9.71
CA PRO A 283 5.32 6.14 -10.51
C PRO A 283 4.56 7.25 -9.79
N CYS A 284 4.43 8.41 -10.44
CA CYS A 284 3.84 9.60 -9.83
C CYS A 284 2.79 10.25 -10.73
N GLN A 285 1.71 10.74 -10.14
CA GLN A 285 0.68 11.55 -10.79
C GLN A 285 0.45 12.87 -10.02
N VAL A 286 0.35 13.97 -10.76
CA VAL A 286 -0.04 15.30 -10.28
C VAL A 286 -1.48 15.58 -10.73
N ILE A 287 -2.41 15.74 -9.80
CA ILE A 287 -3.78 16.19 -10.06
C ILE A 287 -3.86 17.66 -9.64
N PHE A 288 -3.92 18.57 -10.61
CA PHE A 288 -3.87 20.01 -10.36
C PHE A 288 -5.22 20.69 -10.63
N SER A 289 -5.69 21.45 -9.64
CA SER A 289 -6.92 22.21 -9.70
C SER A 289 -6.71 23.51 -10.47
N MET A 290 -7.35 23.68 -11.64
CA MET A 290 -7.15 24.90 -12.44
C MET A 290 -7.84 26.12 -11.83
N GLY A 291 -8.94 25.90 -11.10
CA GLY A 291 -9.66 26.92 -10.33
C GLY A 291 -9.20 27.05 -8.87
N ASP A 292 -8.03 26.51 -8.52
CA ASP A 292 -7.52 26.51 -7.14
C ASP A 292 -7.40 27.92 -6.55
N GLU A 293 -8.05 28.13 -5.40
CA GLU A 293 -8.17 29.40 -4.69
C GLU A 293 -6.97 29.77 -3.81
N TYR A 294 -6.03 28.84 -3.58
CA TYR A 294 -4.78 29.11 -2.83
C TYR A 294 -3.61 29.48 -3.75
N VAL A 295 -3.70 29.18 -5.05
CA VAL A 295 -2.67 29.54 -6.04
C VAL A 295 -2.90 30.97 -6.57
N PRO A 296 -2.00 31.94 -6.32
CA PRO A 296 -2.21 33.34 -6.68
C PRO A 296 -2.39 33.60 -8.18
N ASP A 297 -3.16 34.64 -8.52
CA ASP A 297 -3.52 35.00 -9.92
C ASP A 297 -2.33 35.30 -10.84
N TYR A 298 -1.14 35.59 -10.30
CA TYR A 298 0.07 35.81 -11.09
C TYR A 298 0.75 34.51 -11.58
N VAL A 299 0.36 33.36 -11.04
CA VAL A 299 0.97 32.05 -11.35
C VAL A 299 0.35 31.45 -12.61
N ASP A 300 1.16 31.22 -13.65
CA ASP A 300 0.76 30.35 -14.76
C ASP A 300 0.70 28.90 -14.27
N LYS A 301 -0.49 28.48 -13.85
CA LYS A 301 -0.80 27.14 -13.34
C LYS A 301 -0.43 26.05 -14.35
N LYS A 302 -0.56 26.29 -15.67
CA LYS A 302 -0.21 25.28 -16.70
C LYS A 302 1.31 25.19 -16.90
N ALA A 303 2.03 26.32 -16.88
CA ALA A 303 3.50 26.29 -16.86
C ALA A 303 4.03 25.60 -15.60
N LEU A 304 3.46 25.89 -14.41
CA LEU A 304 3.85 25.27 -13.15
C LEU A 304 3.68 23.74 -13.21
N VAL A 305 2.50 23.23 -13.57
CA VAL A 305 2.24 21.77 -13.67
C VAL A 305 3.22 21.07 -14.62
N ASN A 306 3.53 21.69 -15.77
CA ASN A 306 4.52 21.14 -16.70
C ASN A 306 5.93 21.07 -16.09
N ARG A 307 6.33 22.07 -15.29
CA ARG A 307 7.63 22.12 -14.62
C ARG A 307 7.72 21.15 -13.45
N LEU A 308 6.67 21.00 -12.65
CA LEU A 308 6.57 19.98 -11.59
C LEU A 308 6.65 18.56 -12.17
N SER A 309 5.87 18.26 -13.21
CA SER A 309 5.91 16.97 -13.92
C SER A 309 7.32 16.66 -14.44
N LYS A 310 7.96 17.63 -15.12
CA LYS A 310 9.35 17.52 -15.61
C LYS A 310 10.37 17.29 -14.49
N ALA A 311 10.25 18.00 -13.36
CA ALA A 311 11.15 17.86 -12.21
C ALA A 311 11.04 16.47 -11.56
N MET A 312 9.84 15.89 -11.51
CA MET A 312 9.57 14.53 -11.05
C MET A 312 9.82 13.44 -12.12
N GLY A 313 10.62 13.72 -13.15
CA GLY A 313 11.04 12.74 -14.16
C GLY A 313 10.02 12.46 -15.26
N GLY A 314 9.00 13.31 -15.42
CA GLY A 314 7.89 13.10 -16.35
C GLY A 314 6.66 12.47 -15.70
N ALA A 315 6.38 12.82 -14.44
CA ALA A 315 5.19 12.37 -13.72
C ALA A 315 3.90 12.70 -14.52
N GLU A 316 2.92 11.80 -14.47
CA GLU A 316 1.64 12.01 -15.15
C GLU A 316 0.94 13.25 -14.60
N LYS A 317 0.25 14.00 -15.46
CA LYS A 317 -0.49 15.21 -15.04
C LYS A 317 -1.97 15.14 -15.44
N VAL A 318 -2.83 15.57 -14.53
CA VAL A 318 -4.27 15.72 -14.72
C VAL A 318 -4.64 17.15 -14.36
N GLU A 319 -5.01 17.94 -15.37
CA GLU A 319 -5.44 19.34 -15.20
C GLU A 319 -6.97 19.35 -15.06
N VAL A 320 -7.48 19.65 -13.86
CA VAL A 320 -8.92 19.63 -13.58
C VAL A 320 -9.53 21.02 -13.77
N GLU A 321 -10.16 21.22 -14.94
CA GLU A 321 -10.71 22.51 -15.33
C GLU A 321 -11.85 23.01 -14.42
N HIS A 322 -11.68 24.23 -13.91
CA HIS A 322 -12.49 24.87 -12.87
C HIS A 322 -12.62 24.08 -11.55
N GLY A 323 -11.77 23.10 -11.29
CA GLY A 323 -11.69 22.44 -9.98
C GLY A 323 -11.16 23.40 -8.91
N ASN A 324 -11.79 23.41 -7.73
CA ASN A 324 -11.27 24.10 -6.54
C ASN A 324 -10.21 23.23 -5.81
N HIS A 325 -9.58 23.77 -4.77
CA HIS A 325 -8.45 23.16 -4.08
C HIS A 325 -8.72 21.72 -3.60
N SER A 326 -9.85 21.50 -2.91
CA SER A 326 -10.27 20.18 -2.40
C SER A 326 -11.04 19.33 -3.42
N LEU A 327 -11.23 19.82 -4.65
CA LEU A 327 -12.04 19.21 -5.71
C LEU A 327 -13.47 18.84 -5.28
N SER A 328 -14.03 19.49 -4.27
CA SER A 328 -15.43 19.30 -3.84
C SER A 328 -16.43 19.65 -4.96
N ASN A 329 -16.08 20.55 -5.87
CA ASN A 329 -16.87 20.86 -7.06
C ASN A 329 -16.58 19.94 -8.28
N ARG A 330 -15.66 18.96 -8.14
CA ARG A 330 -15.12 18.07 -9.19
C ARG A 330 -14.86 16.64 -8.67
N VAL A 331 -15.74 16.17 -7.80
CA VAL A 331 -15.62 14.86 -7.11
C VAL A 331 -15.55 13.69 -8.10
N HIS A 332 -16.26 13.74 -9.23
CA HIS A 332 -16.24 12.63 -10.19
C HIS A 332 -14.90 12.55 -10.92
N GLU A 333 -14.38 13.69 -11.34
CA GLU A 333 -13.10 13.86 -12.03
C GLU A 333 -11.93 13.46 -11.12
N ALA A 334 -11.96 13.88 -9.85
CA ALA A 334 -10.97 13.48 -8.83
C ALA A 334 -10.90 11.96 -8.68
N VAL A 335 -12.05 11.30 -8.46
CA VAL A 335 -12.14 9.84 -8.32
C VAL A 335 -11.70 9.13 -9.60
N GLN A 336 -12.10 9.63 -10.78
CA GLN A 336 -11.70 9.04 -12.06
C GLN A 336 -10.18 9.10 -12.29
N ALA A 337 -9.54 10.23 -11.95
CA ALA A 337 -8.10 10.40 -12.06
C ALA A 337 -7.33 9.46 -11.11
N ILE A 338 -7.70 9.45 -9.83
CA ILE A 338 -7.08 8.58 -8.82
C ILE A 338 -7.25 7.11 -9.19
N MET A 339 -8.46 6.69 -9.59
CA MET A 339 -8.75 5.29 -9.90
C MET A 339 -8.11 4.82 -11.20
N SER A 340 -7.95 5.67 -12.21
CA SER A 340 -7.25 5.28 -13.45
C SER A 340 -5.76 5.00 -13.18
N PHE A 341 -5.14 5.80 -12.31
CA PHE A 341 -3.76 5.62 -11.86
C PHE A 341 -3.59 4.36 -10.99
N VAL A 342 -4.40 4.20 -9.93
CA VAL A 342 -4.33 3.04 -9.02
C VAL A 342 -4.53 1.71 -9.76
N LYS A 343 -5.40 1.69 -10.79
CA LYS A 343 -5.55 0.52 -11.68
C LYS A 343 -4.31 0.24 -12.53
N ARG A 344 -3.61 1.28 -13.01
CA ARG A 344 -2.46 1.16 -13.93
C ARG A 344 -1.13 0.88 -13.22
N GLU A 345 -0.94 1.35 -11.98
CA GLU A 345 0.27 1.12 -11.19
C GLU A 345 0.10 0.02 -10.11
N GLY A 346 -1.07 -0.61 -10.06
CA GLY A 346 -1.37 -1.70 -9.12
C GLY A 346 -0.59 -3.00 -9.38
N PRO A 347 -0.66 -4.01 -8.50
CA PRO A 347 0.02 -5.29 -8.72
C PRO A 347 -0.54 -6.03 -9.94
N THR A 348 -1.80 -5.73 -10.30
CA THR A 348 -2.43 -6.12 -11.56
C THR A 348 -1.59 -5.71 -12.77
N ALA A 349 -0.89 -4.58 -12.72
CA ALA A 349 -0.07 -4.06 -13.81
C ALA A 349 1.14 -4.95 -14.12
N ILE A 350 1.78 -5.52 -13.10
CA ILE A 350 2.89 -6.47 -13.29
C ILE A 350 2.36 -7.77 -13.92
N VAL A 351 1.21 -8.25 -13.45
CA VAL A 351 0.54 -9.42 -14.05
C VAL A 351 0.11 -9.14 -15.49
N LEU A 352 -0.45 -7.95 -15.76
CA LEU A 352 -0.81 -7.49 -17.09
C LEU A 352 0.41 -7.31 -17.99
N ALA A 353 1.56 -6.85 -17.48
CA ALA A 353 2.81 -6.79 -18.25
C ALA A 353 3.29 -8.19 -18.68
N PHE A 354 3.13 -9.22 -17.83
CA PHE A 354 3.37 -10.61 -18.23
C PHE A 354 2.33 -11.17 -19.21
N TYR A 355 1.12 -10.62 -19.27
CA TYR A 355 0.09 -10.93 -20.28
C TYR A 355 0.25 -10.15 -21.60
N PHE A 356 0.80 -8.92 -21.56
CA PHE A 356 0.98 -8.04 -22.71
C PHE A 356 2.34 -8.21 -23.40
N LEU A 357 3.37 -8.66 -22.69
CA LEU A 357 4.54 -9.24 -23.34
C LEU A 357 4.08 -10.47 -24.13
N PRO A 358 4.34 -10.57 -25.45
CA PRO A 358 3.86 -11.67 -26.28
C PRO A 358 4.73 -12.93 -26.09
N VAL A 359 4.88 -13.38 -24.83
CA VAL A 359 5.78 -14.47 -24.43
C VAL A 359 5.41 -15.78 -25.12
N GLU A 360 4.11 -16.08 -25.27
CA GLU A 360 3.67 -17.22 -26.05
C GLU A 360 4.12 -17.16 -27.51
N GLN A 361 4.06 -15.98 -28.13
CA GLN A 361 4.46 -15.81 -29.53
C GLN A 361 5.98 -15.91 -29.66
N LEU A 362 6.74 -15.22 -28.80
CA LEU A 362 8.20 -15.31 -28.74
C LEU A 362 8.71 -16.75 -28.53
N LEU A 363 8.03 -17.55 -27.70
CA LEU A 363 8.37 -18.95 -27.47
C LEU A 363 7.98 -19.86 -28.65
N ARG A 364 6.86 -19.59 -29.35
CA ARG A 364 6.48 -20.28 -30.59
C ARG A 364 7.47 -19.97 -31.71
N ASP A 365 7.78 -18.69 -31.92
CA ASP A 365 8.71 -18.21 -32.94
C ASP A 365 10.12 -18.76 -32.69
N PHE A 366 10.56 -18.83 -31.42
CA PHE A 366 11.81 -19.50 -31.04
C PHE A 366 11.80 -21.00 -31.33
N LEU A 367 10.72 -21.72 -31.02
CA LEU A 367 10.62 -23.16 -31.31
C LEU A 367 10.59 -23.43 -32.83
N LEU A 368 9.92 -22.59 -33.62
CA LEU A 368 9.92 -22.66 -35.08
C LEU A 368 11.31 -22.38 -35.66
N TRP A 369 12.02 -21.36 -35.16
CA TRP A 369 13.40 -21.06 -35.53
C TRP A 369 14.35 -22.23 -35.21
N VAL A 370 14.19 -22.85 -34.02
CA VAL A 370 14.93 -24.04 -33.60
C VAL A 370 14.67 -25.26 -34.48
N GLU A 371 13.44 -25.42 -35.00
CA GLU A 371 13.09 -26.49 -35.94
C GLU A 371 13.64 -26.23 -37.36
N GLN A 372 13.58 -24.99 -37.84
CA GLN A 372 13.87 -24.64 -39.24
C GLN A 372 15.36 -24.35 -39.51
N ASP A 373 16.04 -23.60 -38.64
CA ASP A 373 17.37 -23.04 -38.94
C ASP A 373 18.54 -23.74 -38.24
N LEU A 374 18.32 -24.47 -37.13
CA LEU A 374 19.41 -25.01 -36.30
C LEU A 374 19.72 -26.49 -36.50
N GLY A 375 18.74 -27.29 -36.93
CA GLY A 375 18.89 -28.74 -37.13
C GLY A 375 19.58 -29.43 -35.93
N PRO A 376 20.77 -30.06 -36.12
CA PRO A 376 21.49 -30.75 -35.03
C PRO A 376 21.82 -29.89 -33.79
N TRP A 377 21.88 -28.56 -33.91
CA TRP A 377 22.20 -27.67 -32.80
C TRP A 377 20.98 -27.24 -31.97
N GLY A 378 19.77 -27.54 -32.44
CA GLY A 378 18.51 -27.16 -31.78
C GLY A 378 18.42 -27.54 -30.29
N PRO A 379 18.81 -28.77 -29.88
CA PRO A 379 18.80 -29.17 -28.47
C PRO A 379 19.73 -28.32 -27.58
N LEU A 380 20.86 -27.85 -28.11
CA LEU A 380 21.78 -26.98 -27.38
C LEU A 380 21.20 -25.57 -27.22
N ALA A 381 20.60 -25.01 -28.27
CA ALA A 381 19.94 -23.70 -28.20
C ALA A 381 18.76 -23.71 -27.21
N LEU A 382 17.96 -24.79 -27.20
CA LEU A 382 16.88 -25.00 -26.25
C LEU A 382 17.41 -25.08 -24.81
N ALA A 383 18.47 -25.86 -24.56
CA ALA A 383 19.12 -25.93 -23.25
C ALA A 383 19.69 -24.57 -22.78
N VAL A 384 20.22 -23.74 -23.69
CA VAL A 384 20.68 -22.39 -23.38
C VAL A 384 19.51 -21.44 -23.07
N ALA A 385 18.38 -21.54 -23.79
CA ALA A 385 17.21 -20.68 -23.60
C ALA A 385 16.58 -20.79 -22.20
N TYR A 386 16.67 -21.96 -21.54
CA TYR A 386 16.26 -22.11 -20.13
C TYR A 386 16.97 -21.14 -19.18
N ILE A 387 18.20 -20.71 -19.47
CA ILE A 387 19.00 -19.89 -18.55
C ILE A 387 18.36 -18.50 -18.34
N PRO A 388 18.17 -17.65 -19.37
CA PRO A 388 17.51 -16.35 -19.20
C PRO A 388 16.06 -16.51 -18.74
N LEU A 389 15.31 -17.51 -19.23
CA LEU A 389 13.89 -17.66 -18.89
C LEU A 389 13.69 -18.09 -17.43
N THR A 390 14.56 -18.96 -16.89
CA THR A 390 14.53 -19.32 -15.46
C THR A 390 14.89 -18.14 -14.56
N VAL A 391 15.82 -17.29 -14.99
CA VAL A 391 16.22 -16.06 -14.27
C VAL A 391 15.12 -15.01 -14.31
N LEU A 392 14.50 -14.79 -15.47
CA LEU A 392 13.35 -13.89 -15.66
C LEU A 392 12.02 -14.47 -15.15
N ALA A 393 12.07 -15.62 -14.47
CA ALA A 393 10.94 -16.34 -13.88
C ALA A 393 9.81 -16.77 -14.85
N VAL A 394 10.07 -16.79 -16.17
CA VAL A 394 9.11 -17.14 -17.22
C VAL A 394 8.71 -18.63 -17.12
N PRO A 395 7.43 -19.01 -17.33
CA PRO A 395 6.99 -20.41 -17.31
C PRO A 395 7.65 -21.29 -18.38
N ALA A 396 8.68 -22.04 -17.98
CA ALA A 396 9.47 -22.88 -18.90
C ALA A 396 8.76 -24.16 -19.40
N SER A 397 7.52 -24.43 -18.96
CA SER A 397 6.76 -25.63 -19.37
C SER A 397 6.51 -25.71 -20.88
N VAL A 398 6.36 -24.57 -21.56
CA VAL A 398 6.23 -24.50 -23.02
C VAL A 398 7.47 -25.05 -23.72
N LEU A 399 8.67 -24.76 -23.18
CA LEU A 399 9.92 -25.30 -23.70
C LEU A 399 10.09 -26.78 -23.41
N THR A 400 9.69 -27.27 -22.22
CA THR A 400 9.76 -28.71 -21.90
C THR A 400 8.85 -29.56 -22.78
N ILE A 401 7.67 -29.04 -23.13
CA ILE A 401 6.76 -29.69 -24.08
C ILE A 401 7.31 -29.55 -25.51
N GLY A 402 7.85 -28.38 -25.87
CA GLY A 402 8.50 -28.13 -27.16
C GLY A 402 9.73 -29.02 -27.42
N GLY A 403 10.57 -29.26 -26.41
CA GLY A 403 11.74 -30.13 -26.49
C GLY A 403 11.38 -31.59 -26.80
N GLY A 404 10.31 -32.09 -26.17
CA GLY A 404 9.72 -33.38 -26.53
C GLY A 404 9.12 -33.40 -27.94
N TYR A 405 8.38 -32.36 -28.32
CA TYR A 405 7.72 -32.24 -29.62
C TYR A 405 8.71 -32.14 -30.80
N LEU A 406 9.83 -31.44 -30.61
CA LEU A 406 10.85 -31.27 -31.65
C LEU A 406 11.82 -32.45 -31.71
N PHE A 407 12.33 -32.93 -30.57
CA PHE A 407 13.52 -33.81 -30.53
C PHE A 407 13.26 -35.24 -30.05
N GLY A 408 12.03 -35.60 -29.68
CA GLY A 408 11.74 -36.93 -29.13
C GLY A 408 12.20 -37.10 -27.68
N LEU A 409 11.79 -38.20 -27.05
CA LEU A 409 11.94 -38.39 -25.60
C LEU A 409 13.40 -38.32 -25.10
N PRO A 410 14.38 -39.01 -25.72
CA PRO A 410 15.73 -39.06 -25.16
C PRO A 410 16.48 -37.73 -25.29
N ILE A 411 16.35 -37.05 -26.44
CA ILE A 411 17.11 -35.83 -26.74
C ILE A 411 16.46 -34.62 -26.05
N GLY A 412 15.13 -34.49 -26.14
CA GLY A 412 14.39 -33.47 -25.40
C GLY A 412 14.66 -33.54 -23.91
N PHE A 413 14.50 -34.72 -23.30
CA PHE A 413 14.75 -34.91 -21.87
C PHE A 413 16.17 -34.52 -21.44
N VAL A 414 17.21 -34.88 -22.20
CA VAL A 414 18.59 -34.48 -21.87
C VAL A 414 18.78 -32.96 -21.99
N ALA A 415 18.27 -32.35 -23.07
CA ALA A 415 18.37 -30.90 -23.29
C ALA A 415 17.62 -30.10 -22.21
N ASP A 416 16.36 -30.45 -21.94
CA ASP A 416 15.52 -29.83 -20.92
C ASP A 416 16.09 -30.02 -19.52
N SER A 417 16.57 -31.22 -19.19
CA SER A 417 17.11 -31.54 -17.87
C SER A 417 18.42 -30.79 -17.59
N VAL A 418 19.32 -30.69 -18.58
CA VAL A 418 20.55 -29.89 -18.47
C VAL A 418 20.21 -28.39 -18.42
N GLY A 419 19.38 -27.90 -19.34
CA GLY A 419 19.01 -26.49 -19.42
C GLY A 419 18.32 -25.97 -18.17
N ALA A 420 17.30 -26.67 -17.67
CA ALA A 420 16.60 -26.31 -16.45
C ALA A 420 17.52 -26.38 -15.21
N THR A 421 18.47 -27.32 -15.18
CA THR A 421 19.46 -27.41 -14.09
C THR A 421 20.41 -26.21 -14.12
N LEU A 422 20.97 -25.86 -15.29
CA LEU A 422 21.84 -24.69 -15.46
C LEU A 422 21.10 -23.38 -15.17
N GLY A 423 19.86 -23.22 -15.65
CA GLY A 423 19.01 -22.06 -15.35
C GLY A 423 18.69 -21.94 -13.86
N SER A 424 18.38 -23.06 -13.19
CA SER A 424 18.18 -23.09 -11.74
C SER A 424 19.46 -22.71 -10.98
N GLY A 425 20.63 -23.06 -11.51
CA GLY A 425 21.95 -22.67 -11.01
C GLY A 425 22.22 -21.19 -11.16
N ALA A 426 21.94 -20.62 -12.34
CA ALA A 426 22.09 -19.19 -12.61
C ALA A 426 21.19 -18.33 -11.70
N ALA A 427 19.89 -18.68 -11.58
CA ALA A 427 18.97 -18.00 -10.67
C ALA A 427 19.41 -18.12 -9.19
N PHE A 428 19.91 -19.28 -8.77
CA PHE A 428 20.43 -19.51 -7.42
C PHE A 428 21.76 -18.78 -7.12
N LEU A 429 22.60 -18.56 -8.14
CA LEU A 429 23.81 -17.75 -8.01
C LEU A 429 23.48 -16.27 -7.93
N LEU A 430 22.67 -15.75 -8.86
CA LEU A 430 22.19 -14.35 -8.86
C LEU A 430 21.42 -14.02 -7.57
N GLY A 431 20.57 -14.94 -7.10
CA GLY A 431 19.86 -14.82 -5.83
C GLY A 431 20.79 -14.78 -4.62
N ARG A 432 21.93 -15.50 -4.64
CA ARG A 432 22.88 -15.53 -3.53
C ARG A 432 23.85 -14.34 -3.53
N THR A 433 24.22 -13.81 -4.70
CA THR A 433 25.17 -12.70 -4.84
C THR A 433 24.50 -11.33 -4.81
N ILE A 434 23.44 -11.13 -5.60
CA ILE A 434 22.75 -9.83 -5.77
C ILE A 434 21.43 -9.83 -4.99
N GLY A 435 20.63 -10.89 -5.13
CA GLY A 435 19.28 -10.95 -4.55
C GLY A 435 19.24 -11.12 -3.02
N LYS A 436 20.33 -11.54 -2.38
CA LYS A 436 20.31 -12.06 -1.00
C LYS A 436 19.75 -11.05 0.02
N PRO A 437 20.11 -9.75 0.02
CA PRO A 437 19.52 -8.79 0.95
C PRO A 437 18.01 -8.62 0.77
N PHE A 438 17.53 -8.56 -0.49
CA PHE A 438 16.11 -8.43 -0.82
C PHE A 438 15.31 -9.68 -0.41
N VAL A 439 15.81 -10.86 -0.79
CA VAL A 439 15.15 -12.14 -0.53
C VAL A 439 15.14 -12.45 0.97
N VAL A 440 16.23 -12.19 1.71
CA VAL A 440 16.23 -12.32 3.19
C VAL A 440 15.28 -11.31 3.83
N ALA A 441 15.30 -10.04 3.42
CA ALA A 441 14.43 -9.00 4.00
C ALA A 441 12.93 -9.30 3.83
N LYS A 442 12.54 -9.97 2.73
CA LYS A 442 11.15 -10.41 2.48
C LYS A 442 10.76 -11.74 3.16
N LEU A 443 11.70 -12.51 3.72
CA LEU A 443 11.46 -13.87 4.19
C LEU A 443 11.85 -14.15 5.64
N LYS A 444 12.71 -13.30 6.25
CA LYS A 444 13.21 -13.48 7.62
C LYS A 444 12.10 -13.69 8.67
N ASP A 445 10.94 -13.08 8.46
CA ASP A 445 9.83 -13.06 9.41
C ASP A 445 8.83 -14.22 9.21
N TYR A 446 9.05 -15.12 8.23
CA TYR A 446 8.18 -16.26 7.94
C TYR A 446 8.67 -17.55 8.63
N PRO A 447 7.94 -18.13 9.61
CA PRO A 447 8.38 -19.34 10.33
C PRO A 447 8.56 -20.57 9.43
N GLN A 448 7.81 -20.66 8.33
CA GLN A 448 7.96 -21.74 7.34
C GLN A 448 9.29 -21.63 6.59
N PHE A 449 9.79 -20.42 6.35
CA PHE A 449 11.09 -20.22 5.72
C PHE A 449 12.23 -20.53 6.71
N GLN A 450 12.14 -20.06 7.95
CA GLN A 450 13.14 -20.34 9.00
C GLN A 450 13.31 -21.85 9.24
N SER A 451 12.19 -22.59 9.40
CA SER A 451 12.21 -24.04 9.61
C SER A 451 12.76 -24.81 8.40
N VAL A 452 12.48 -24.37 7.16
CA VAL A 452 13.11 -24.92 5.96
C VAL A 452 14.61 -24.62 5.91
N ALA A 453 15.05 -23.42 6.29
CA ALA A 453 16.47 -23.06 6.34
C ALA A 453 17.27 -23.89 7.36
N LEU A 454 16.73 -24.10 8.57
CA LEU A 454 17.30 -24.96 9.61
C LEU A 454 17.33 -26.44 9.20
N ALA A 455 16.27 -26.93 8.55
CA ALA A 455 16.28 -28.29 8.00
C ALA A 455 17.29 -28.45 6.87
N ILE A 456 17.56 -27.39 6.09
CA ILE A 456 18.59 -27.37 5.05
C ILE A 456 20.00 -27.31 5.66
N GLU A 457 20.20 -26.65 6.79
CA GLU A 457 21.46 -26.69 7.53
C GLU A 457 21.78 -28.12 8.00
N LYS A 458 20.80 -28.82 8.57
CA LYS A 458 20.95 -30.22 9.03
C LYS A 458 21.00 -31.26 7.90
N SER A 459 20.37 -31.00 6.74
CA SER A 459 20.17 -32.02 5.69
C SER A 459 19.86 -31.45 4.28
N GLY A 460 20.61 -30.42 3.87
CA GLY A 460 20.35 -29.62 2.66
C GLY A 460 20.01 -30.39 1.38
N PHE A 461 20.80 -31.42 1.03
CA PHE A 461 20.52 -32.26 -0.15
C PHE A 461 19.15 -32.96 -0.07
N LYS A 462 18.84 -33.60 1.07
CA LYS A 462 17.58 -34.32 1.31
C LYS A 462 16.39 -33.36 1.26
N ILE A 463 16.48 -32.20 1.93
CA ILE A 463 15.39 -31.22 1.96
C ILE A 463 15.18 -30.55 0.60
N CYS A 464 16.26 -30.16 -0.10
CA CYS A 464 16.15 -29.60 -1.45
C CYS A 464 15.58 -30.62 -2.46
N LEU A 465 15.99 -31.88 -2.39
CA LEU A 465 15.45 -32.95 -3.24
C LEU A 465 13.94 -33.13 -3.00
N LEU A 466 13.52 -33.17 -1.73
CA LEU A 466 12.11 -33.29 -1.36
C LEU A 466 11.27 -32.06 -1.75
N LEU A 467 11.81 -30.84 -1.64
CA LEU A 467 11.17 -29.60 -2.10
C LEU A 467 11.00 -29.53 -3.63
N ARG A 468 11.81 -30.27 -4.39
CA ARG A 468 11.71 -30.37 -5.86
C ARG A 468 10.71 -31.44 -6.29
N LEU A 469 10.73 -32.60 -5.63
CA LEU A 469 9.77 -33.69 -5.84
C LEU A 469 8.35 -33.37 -5.33
N ALA A 470 8.23 -32.43 -4.40
CA ALA A 470 6.96 -31.87 -3.92
C ALA A 470 6.82 -30.40 -4.38
N PRO A 471 6.32 -30.13 -5.60
CA PRO A 471 6.18 -28.77 -6.15
C PRO A 471 5.05 -27.98 -5.46
N LEU A 472 5.30 -27.59 -4.21
CA LEU A 472 4.43 -26.75 -3.39
C LEU A 472 4.54 -25.26 -3.75
N LEU A 473 5.59 -24.88 -4.49
CA LEU A 473 5.99 -23.51 -4.79
C LEU A 473 6.40 -23.40 -6.27
N PRO A 474 6.20 -22.24 -6.94
CA PRO A 474 6.64 -22.05 -8.32
C PRO A 474 8.16 -22.26 -8.48
N PHE A 475 8.56 -22.91 -9.58
CA PHE A 475 9.95 -23.28 -9.86
C PHE A 475 10.94 -22.12 -9.67
N SER A 476 10.66 -20.97 -10.30
CA SER A 476 11.46 -19.76 -10.24
C SER A 476 11.60 -19.23 -8.81
N MET A 477 10.50 -19.22 -8.05
CA MET A 477 10.47 -18.78 -6.65
C MET A 477 11.30 -19.71 -5.75
N LEU A 478 11.21 -21.03 -5.98
CA LEU A 478 12.01 -22.02 -5.25
C LEU A 478 13.52 -21.87 -5.49
N ASN A 479 13.94 -21.49 -6.70
CA ASN A 479 15.35 -21.21 -7.01
C ASN A 479 15.89 -20.04 -6.16
N TYR A 480 15.14 -18.95 -6.07
CA TYR A 480 15.50 -17.78 -5.25
C TYR A 480 15.38 -18.05 -3.74
N LEU A 481 14.38 -18.81 -3.29
CA LEU A 481 14.26 -19.26 -1.90
C LEU A 481 15.49 -20.06 -1.43
N LEU A 482 15.95 -21.01 -2.25
CA LEU A 482 17.13 -21.83 -1.94
C LEU A 482 18.45 -21.04 -2.08
N SER A 483 18.45 -19.90 -2.78
CA SER A 483 19.62 -19.03 -2.94
C SER A 483 20.09 -18.35 -1.65
N VAL A 484 19.20 -18.23 -0.65
CA VAL A 484 19.50 -17.57 0.62
C VAL A 484 19.76 -18.55 1.77
N THR A 485 19.54 -19.85 1.57
CA THR A 485 19.77 -20.89 2.59
C THR A 485 21.24 -21.37 2.61
N PRO A 486 21.68 -22.10 3.66
CA PRO A 486 23.05 -22.58 3.78
C PRO A 486 23.53 -23.59 2.73
N ILE A 487 22.65 -24.09 1.84
CA ILE A 487 23.01 -25.12 0.86
C ILE A 487 24.08 -24.62 -0.13
N THR A 488 25.12 -25.43 -0.34
CA THR A 488 26.18 -25.15 -1.31
C THR A 488 25.77 -25.56 -2.73
N LEU A 489 26.44 -24.98 -3.75
CA LEU A 489 26.04 -25.10 -5.15
C LEU A 489 25.99 -26.56 -5.66
N GLY A 490 27.01 -27.37 -5.36
CA GLY A 490 27.07 -28.77 -5.81
C GLY A 490 25.88 -29.61 -5.35
N PRO A 491 25.62 -29.70 -4.02
CA PRO A 491 24.43 -30.34 -3.48
C PRO A 491 23.14 -29.79 -4.06
N TYR A 492 22.97 -28.46 -4.15
CA TYR A 492 21.77 -27.84 -4.71
C TYR A 492 21.50 -28.26 -6.16
N LEU A 493 22.52 -28.22 -7.03
CA LEU A 493 22.40 -28.62 -8.43
C LEU A 493 22.03 -30.10 -8.54
N LEU A 494 22.72 -30.98 -7.81
CA LEU A 494 22.46 -32.42 -7.85
C LEU A 494 21.06 -32.77 -7.32
N SER A 495 20.62 -32.18 -6.20
CA SER A 495 19.27 -32.40 -5.68
C SER A 495 18.18 -31.77 -6.54
N SER A 496 18.49 -30.67 -7.25
CA SER A 496 17.56 -30.06 -8.20
C SER A 496 17.40 -30.93 -9.44
N TRP A 497 18.49 -31.36 -10.06
CA TRP A 497 18.49 -32.26 -11.21
C TRP A 497 17.72 -33.56 -10.93
N LEU A 498 18.10 -34.28 -9.86
CA LEU A 498 17.43 -35.51 -9.43
C LEU A 498 15.94 -35.29 -9.09
N GLY A 499 15.61 -34.18 -8.44
CA GLY A 499 14.23 -33.88 -8.02
C GLY A 499 13.32 -33.37 -9.14
N MET A 500 13.90 -32.80 -10.21
CA MET A 500 13.18 -32.32 -11.39
C MET A 500 12.96 -33.43 -12.43
N MET A 501 13.85 -34.44 -12.51
CA MET A 501 13.76 -35.51 -13.50
C MET A 501 12.35 -36.12 -13.68
N PRO A 502 11.55 -36.46 -12.63
CA PRO A 502 10.23 -37.05 -12.84
C PRO A 502 9.22 -36.13 -13.54
N ILE A 503 9.23 -34.83 -13.23
CA ILE A 503 8.33 -33.86 -13.85
C ILE A 503 8.83 -33.43 -15.24
N THR A 504 10.14 -33.30 -15.44
CA THR A 504 10.72 -33.11 -16.77
C THR A 504 10.37 -34.28 -17.70
N LEU A 505 10.58 -35.53 -17.26
CA LEU A 505 10.28 -36.71 -18.06
C LEU A 505 8.79 -36.78 -18.46
N ALA A 506 7.88 -36.46 -17.53
CA ALA A 506 6.44 -36.43 -17.81
C ALA A 506 6.05 -35.34 -18.82
N LEU A 507 6.61 -34.12 -18.72
CA LEU A 507 6.32 -33.02 -19.64
C LEU A 507 6.91 -33.24 -21.03
N VAL A 508 8.15 -33.74 -21.12
CA VAL A 508 8.75 -34.16 -22.40
C VAL A 508 7.94 -35.28 -23.02
N TYR A 509 7.49 -36.28 -22.23
CA TYR A 509 6.65 -37.36 -22.74
C TYR A 509 5.34 -36.84 -23.37
N VAL A 510 4.67 -35.88 -22.72
CA VAL A 510 3.51 -35.19 -23.31
C VAL A 510 3.87 -34.49 -24.63
N GLY A 511 5.01 -33.80 -24.70
CA GLY A 511 5.51 -33.23 -25.96
C GLY A 511 5.70 -34.26 -27.06
N THR A 512 6.27 -35.43 -26.73
CA THR A 512 6.52 -36.51 -27.71
C THR A 512 5.23 -37.14 -28.21
N THR A 513 4.27 -37.43 -27.33
CA THR A 513 2.99 -38.02 -27.75
C THR A 513 2.11 -37.02 -28.51
N LEU A 514 2.30 -35.71 -28.30
CA LEU A 514 1.72 -34.68 -29.16
C LEU A 514 2.34 -34.67 -30.57
N LYS A 515 3.64 -34.99 -30.71
CA LYS A 515 4.28 -35.16 -32.03
C LYS A 515 3.78 -36.41 -32.75
N ASP A 516 3.77 -37.56 -32.06
CA ASP A 516 3.25 -38.81 -32.60
C ASP A 516 1.79 -38.63 -33.06
N LEU A 517 1.00 -37.85 -32.31
CA LEU A 517 -0.37 -37.49 -32.69
C LEU A 517 -0.41 -36.56 -33.91
N SER A 518 0.41 -35.50 -34.00
CA SER A 518 0.41 -34.58 -35.14
C SER A 518 0.85 -35.27 -36.43
N ASP A 519 1.92 -36.07 -36.38
CA ASP A 519 2.48 -36.75 -37.55
C ASP A 519 1.49 -37.80 -38.10
N VAL A 520 0.73 -38.46 -37.22
CA VAL A 520 -0.32 -39.42 -37.61
C VAL A 520 -1.69 -38.74 -37.87
N THR A 521 -1.84 -37.43 -37.62
CA THR A 521 -3.05 -36.68 -38.01
C THR A 521 -3.24 -36.65 -39.54
N HIS A 522 -2.20 -36.97 -40.33
CA HIS A 522 -2.29 -37.18 -41.77
C HIS A 522 -2.66 -38.63 -42.19
N LYS A 523 -2.83 -39.57 -41.23
CA LYS A 523 -3.10 -41.01 -41.48
C LYS A 523 -4.07 -41.65 -40.47
N TRP A 524 -5.17 -40.97 -40.13
CA TRP A 524 -6.19 -41.47 -39.17
C TRP A 524 -6.72 -42.89 -39.43
N SER A 525 -6.70 -43.39 -40.67
CA SER A 525 -7.31 -44.65 -41.08
C SER A 525 -6.53 -45.93 -40.74
N GLU A 526 -5.26 -45.84 -40.31
CA GLU A 526 -4.39 -47.03 -40.11
C GLU A 526 -4.00 -47.30 -38.64
N LEU A 527 -4.40 -46.45 -37.68
CA LEU A 527 -4.11 -46.69 -36.27
C LEU A 527 -5.04 -47.77 -35.67
N SER A 528 -4.48 -48.96 -35.45
CA SER A 528 -5.10 -49.98 -34.60
C SER A 528 -5.44 -49.44 -33.21
N PHE A 529 -6.62 -49.80 -32.70
CA PHE A 529 -7.11 -49.49 -31.36
C PHE A 529 -6.10 -49.80 -30.24
N GLY A 530 -5.25 -50.82 -30.44
CA GLY A 530 -4.19 -51.16 -29.49
C GLY A 530 -3.15 -50.06 -29.27
N HIS A 531 -2.79 -49.29 -30.30
CA HIS A 531 -1.84 -48.17 -30.15
C HIS A 531 -2.45 -47.02 -29.35
N TRP A 532 -3.70 -46.64 -29.65
CA TRP A 532 -4.46 -45.66 -28.86
C TRP A 532 -4.61 -46.08 -27.40
N ALA A 533 -4.96 -47.35 -27.16
CA ALA A 533 -5.04 -47.89 -25.81
C ALA A 533 -3.68 -47.82 -25.08
N SER A 534 -2.57 -48.12 -25.76
CA SER A 534 -1.23 -48.06 -25.16
C SER A 534 -0.78 -46.63 -24.82
N LEU A 535 -1.05 -45.64 -25.69
CA LEU A 535 -0.70 -44.22 -25.47
C LEU A 535 -1.53 -43.59 -24.34
N ILE A 536 -2.82 -43.91 -24.26
CA ILE A 536 -3.68 -43.43 -23.16
C ILE A 536 -3.26 -44.11 -21.85
N LEU A 537 -2.97 -45.41 -21.87
CA LEU A 537 -2.52 -46.14 -20.69
C LEU A 537 -1.17 -45.63 -20.16
N SER A 538 -0.17 -45.39 -21.03
CA SER A 538 1.13 -44.87 -20.61
C SER A 538 1.04 -43.45 -20.05
N LEU A 539 0.21 -42.58 -20.64
CA LEU A 539 -0.05 -41.24 -20.12
C LEU A 539 -0.72 -41.29 -18.74
N VAL A 540 -1.75 -42.13 -18.57
CA VAL A 540 -2.44 -42.33 -17.28
C VAL A 540 -1.49 -42.89 -16.22
N VAL A 541 -0.67 -43.89 -16.56
CA VAL A 541 0.35 -44.46 -15.65
C VAL A 541 1.40 -43.41 -15.27
N SER A 542 1.85 -42.58 -16.21
CA SER A 542 2.79 -41.48 -15.95
C SER A 542 2.21 -40.45 -14.96
N VAL A 543 0.96 -40.02 -15.17
CA VAL A 543 0.27 -39.09 -14.26
C VAL A 543 0.07 -39.70 -12.87
N ILE A 544 -0.36 -40.97 -12.78
CA ILE A 544 -0.52 -41.68 -11.49
C ILE A 544 0.82 -41.78 -10.77
N LEU A 545 1.89 -42.17 -11.47
CA LEU A 545 3.23 -42.28 -10.91
C LEU A 545 3.74 -40.94 -10.38
N MET A 546 3.56 -39.85 -11.14
CA MET A 546 3.95 -38.49 -10.73
C MET A 546 3.16 -38.02 -9.50
N VAL A 547 1.86 -38.29 -9.42
CA VAL A 547 1.03 -38.00 -8.23
C VAL A 547 1.46 -38.84 -7.02
N CYS A 548 1.80 -40.11 -7.22
CA CYS A 548 2.33 -40.99 -6.16
C CYS A 548 3.68 -40.50 -5.62
N VAL A 549 4.64 -40.21 -6.51
CA VAL A 549 5.95 -39.63 -6.15
C VAL A 549 5.77 -38.30 -5.40
N THR A 550 4.90 -37.42 -5.90
CA THR A 550 4.60 -36.13 -5.26
C THR A 550 4.04 -36.32 -3.84
N LYS A 551 3.07 -37.23 -3.64
CA LYS A 551 2.50 -37.51 -2.30
C LYS A 551 3.51 -38.13 -1.34
N VAL A 552 4.35 -39.05 -1.82
CA VAL A 552 5.44 -39.64 -1.01
C VAL A 552 6.46 -38.57 -0.62
N ALA A 553 6.86 -37.70 -1.56
CA ALA A 553 7.76 -36.58 -1.30
C ALA A 553 7.16 -35.56 -0.32
N GLN A 554 5.88 -35.19 -0.46
CA GLN A 554 5.18 -34.30 0.49
C GLN A 554 5.15 -34.88 1.90
N ASN A 555 4.87 -36.18 2.05
CA ASN A 555 4.85 -36.85 3.35
C ASN A 555 6.25 -36.96 3.96
N ALA A 556 7.26 -37.32 3.15
CA ALA A 556 8.66 -37.37 3.59
C ALA A 556 9.21 -35.98 3.95
N LEU A 557 8.82 -34.92 3.23
CA LEU A 557 9.16 -33.53 3.54
C LEU A 557 8.53 -33.09 4.87
N ARG A 558 7.21 -33.33 5.06
CA ARG A 558 6.52 -33.04 6.32
C ARG A 558 7.19 -33.74 7.51
N LYS A 559 7.54 -35.02 7.35
CA LYS A 559 8.27 -35.78 8.38
C LYS A 559 9.66 -35.18 8.66
N ALA A 560 10.45 -34.89 7.62
CA ALA A 560 11.80 -34.33 7.80
C ALA A 560 11.79 -32.90 8.40
N LEU A 561 10.77 -32.10 8.11
CA LEU A 561 10.58 -30.78 8.74
C LEU A 561 10.15 -30.93 10.21
N ALA A 562 9.28 -31.89 10.55
CA ALA A 562 8.91 -32.18 11.94
C ALA A 562 10.10 -32.71 12.77
N GLU A 563 10.89 -33.63 12.20
CA GLU A 563 12.12 -34.19 12.79
C GLU A 563 13.22 -33.14 13.06
N HIS A 564 13.12 -31.95 12.46
CA HIS A 564 14.13 -30.89 12.59
C HIS A 564 13.63 -29.61 13.25
N GLY A 565 12.30 -29.38 13.27
CA GLY A 565 11.65 -28.23 13.92
C GLY A 565 11.37 -28.41 15.41
N GLY A 566 11.47 -29.64 15.95
CA GLY A 566 11.18 -29.94 17.36
C GLY A 566 12.06 -29.18 18.38
N ASP A 567 13.27 -28.78 17.99
CA ASP A 567 14.20 -28.04 18.86
C ASP A 567 13.72 -26.61 19.21
N MET A 568 12.77 -26.04 18.44
CA MET A 568 12.29 -24.66 18.63
C MET A 568 11.73 -24.40 20.03
N ASN A 569 11.12 -25.41 20.67
CA ASN A 569 10.57 -25.26 22.03
C ASN A 569 11.66 -25.13 23.11
N GLY A 570 12.91 -25.54 22.84
CA GLY A 570 14.01 -25.40 23.79
C GLY A 570 14.66 -24.01 23.81
N ALA A 571 14.54 -23.25 22.73
CA ALA A 571 15.24 -21.96 22.56
C ALA A 571 14.45 -20.72 23.02
N VAL A 572 13.13 -20.87 23.27
CA VAL A 572 12.25 -19.76 23.69
C VAL A 572 12.15 -19.65 25.23
N ALA A 573 12.48 -20.71 25.96
CA ALA A 573 12.36 -20.80 27.42
C ALA A 573 13.53 -20.12 28.18
N ALA A 574 13.85 -18.87 27.84
CA ALA A 574 14.98 -18.12 28.42
C ALA A 574 14.75 -16.59 28.50
N SER A 575 13.62 -16.17 29.07
CA SER A 575 13.41 -14.80 29.57
C SER A 575 12.44 -14.83 30.76
N PRO A 576 12.63 -13.98 31.78
CA PRO A 576 11.87 -14.08 33.03
C PRO A 576 10.41 -13.67 32.85
N GLU A 577 9.53 -14.32 33.61
CA GLU A 577 8.12 -13.95 33.73
C GLU A 577 7.99 -12.53 34.33
N LEU A 578 7.05 -11.75 33.80
CA LEU A 578 6.56 -10.53 34.42
C LEU A 578 5.06 -10.70 34.67
N ASN A 579 4.62 -10.34 35.89
CA ASN A 579 3.32 -10.73 36.43
C ASN A 579 2.09 -10.14 35.71
N ASP A 580 0.95 -10.79 35.94
CA ASP A 580 -0.39 -10.36 35.50
C ASP A 580 -0.71 -8.90 35.82
N VAL A 581 -1.36 -8.22 34.86
CA VAL A 581 -2.10 -6.98 35.10
C VAL A 581 -3.41 -6.99 34.33
N ALA A 582 -4.48 -7.40 35.03
CA ALA A 582 -5.91 -7.07 34.88
C ALA A 582 -6.61 -7.16 33.50
N ASP A 583 -7.88 -7.58 33.53
CA ASP A 583 -8.77 -7.68 32.38
C ASP A 583 -8.92 -6.37 31.59
N VAL A 584 -8.77 -6.46 30.27
CA VAL A 584 -9.27 -5.47 29.31
C VAL A 584 -10.61 -5.98 28.76
N PRO A 585 -11.72 -5.23 28.88
CA PRO A 585 -13.03 -5.70 28.42
C PRO A 585 -13.06 -5.91 26.90
N ALA A 586 -13.62 -7.05 26.48
CA ALA A 586 -13.62 -7.49 25.10
C ALA A 586 -14.73 -6.82 24.26
N ASP A 587 -14.54 -5.54 23.92
CA ASP A 587 -15.45 -4.81 23.00
C ASP A 587 -14.70 -3.80 22.09
N LEU A 588 -13.83 -4.34 21.24
CA LEU A 588 -13.07 -3.59 20.22
C LEU A 588 -13.26 -4.13 18.79
N ASN A 589 -14.18 -5.08 18.61
CA ASN A 589 -14.42 -5.76 17.32
C ASN A 589 -15.73 -5.34 16.64
N GLU A 590 -16.55 -4.47 17.25
CA GLU A 590 -17.74 -3.91 16.57
C GLU A 590 -17.37 -2.75 15.63
N PRO A 591 -17.87 -2.74 14.37
CA PRO A 591 -17.56 -1.67 13.42
C PRO A 591 -18.34 -0.39 13.75
N LEU A 592 -17.64 0.59 14.33
CA LEU A 592 -18.19 1.90 14.69
C LEU A 592 -18.87 2.61 13.50
N LEU A 593 -20.11 3.02 13.70
CA LEU A 593 -20.89 3.82 12.75
C LEU A 593 -20.72 5.31 13.05
N ILE A 594 -19.77 5.94 12.34
CA ILE A 594 -19.64 7.40 12.34
C ILE A 594 -20.86 8.00 11.65
N LYS A 595 -21.56 8.91 12.33
CA LYS A 595 -22.67 9.71 11.78
C LYS A 595 -22.20 11.15 11.63
N ILE A 596 -22.38 11.71 10.44
CA ILE A 596 -22.11 13.12 10.17
C ILE A 596 -23.41 13.90 10.35
N ASP A 597 -23.51 14.70 11.42
CA ASP A 597 -24.66 15.60 11.63
C ASP A 597 -24.53 16.83 10.72
N SER A 598 -25.48 17.00 9.79
CA SER A 598 -25.43 18.01 8.74
C SER A 598 -25.80 19.44 9.20
N GLN A 599 -25.84 19.71 10.51
CA GLN A 599 -26.26 21.01 11.05
C GLN A 599 -25.13 22.05 11.09
N SER A 600 -23.88 21.63 11.28
CA SER A 600 -22.72 22.54 11.39
C SER A 600 -22.51 23.43 10.15
N HIS A 601 -22.83 22.92 8.96
CA HIS A 601 -22.76 23.71 7.72
C HIS A 601 -23.77 24.86 7.67
N GLN A 602 -25.00 24.65 8.18
CA GLN A 602 -26.05 25.66 8.09
C GLN A 602 -25.79 26.85 9.03
N ASP A 603 -25.21 26.62 10.21
CA ASP A 603 -24.87 27.70 11.14
C ASP A 603 -23.72 28.58 10.60
N HIS A 604 -22.70 28.00 9.97
CA HIS A 604 -21.63 28.77 9.32
C HIS A 604 -22.12 29.54 8.09
N GLU A 605 -23.04 28.97 7.30
CA GLU A 605 -23.63 29.66 6.14
C GLU A 605 -24.53 30.82 6.59
N ASN A 606 -25.39 30.62 7.59
CA ASN A 606 -26.20 31.68 8.20
C ASN A 606 -25.34 32.81 8.78
N GLN A 607 -24.22 32.50 9.44
CA GLN A 607 -23.29 33.53 9.95
C GLN A 607 -22.56 34.29 8.84
N ARG A 608 -22.28 33.68 7.68
CA ARG A 608 -21.75 34.40 6.51
C ARG A 608 -22.80 35.34 5.90
N VAL A 609 -24.03 34.86 5.70
CA VAL A 609 -25.13 35.67 5.15
C VAL A 609 -25.45 36.87 6.06
N MET A 610 -25.52 36.68 7.38
CA MET A 610 -25.78 37.80 8.30
C MET A 610 -24.62 38.81 8.37
N LYS A 611 -23.37 38.41 8.09
CA LYS A 611 -22.24 39.35 7.97
C LYS A 611 -22.26 40.14 6.66
N GLN A 612 -22.72 39.54 5.56
CA GLN A 612 -22.89 40.26 4.28
C GLN A 612 -24.12 41.18 4.25
N ALA A 613 -25.12 40.94 5.11
CA ALA A 613 -26.30 41.79 5.25
C ALA A 613 -26.12 42.99 6.22
N ALA A 614 -24.91 43.18 6.77
CA ALA A 614 -24.62 44.16 7.82
C ALA A 614 -23.39 45.05 7.52
N GLY A 615 -23.02 45.18 6.24
CA GLY A 615 -21.95 46.05 5.73
C GLY A 615 -22.47 47.04 4.69
#